data_AF-A0A165LXH2-F1
#
_entry.id   AF-A0A165LXH2-F1
#
_cell.length_a   1.000
_cell.length_b   1.000
_cell.length_c   1.000
_cell.angle_alpha   90.00
_cell.angle_beta   90.00
_cell.angle_gamma   90.00
#
_symmetry.space_group_name_H-M   'P 1'
#
loop_
_entity.id
_entity.type
_entity.pdbx_description
1 polymer ?
#
loop_
_entity_poly.entity_id
_entity_poly.type
_entity_poly.pdbx_seq_one_letter_code
_entity_poly.pdbx_strand_id
1 'polypeptide(L)'
;MFDLIRIQLQRSDSLHEEARQNPEVSLPTNPGRKLITGIINSFTAKSEIGGPMAASYLLDLPDHYKSHAFQTVYWRSFVTEAMSAFQLGEPTLGTVSNTDGPVDRSTSTQDKVIIARRQLQWVALSPVKDYIYRPLEHENYCLYDWIRLATKSKRKPSNKEHKIETTIPAAFKLDRNSSVQDESFHKFTEAHPQHGTHTVRLENGRIDTVPNFVGGTLPRRDRGDRDYYCATMLTLFKPWRTGLDLKSLDSTWDEAYETYQFTARQESIMDNFNLRYECLDARDDFSKQRKAEEEHKHM
;
A
#
# COMPACT_ATOMS: atom_id res chain seq x y z
N MET A 1 -0.63 -36.47 -4.98
CA MET A 1 -0.54 -35.16 -5.66
C MET A 1 0.09 -35.28 -7.05
N PHE A 2 1.33 -35.80 -7.14
CA PHE A 2 2.04 -35.96 -8.42
C PHE A 2 1.38 -36.93 -9.43
N ASP A 3 0.70 -37.97 -8.95
CA ASP A 3 -0.02 -38.90 -9.85
C ASP A 3 -1.19 -38.24 -10.59
N LEU A 4 -1.83 -37.24 -9.98
CA LEU A 4 -2.92 -36.49 -10.62
C LEU A 4 -2.41 -35.61 -11.76
N ILE A 5 -1.25 -34.99 -11.55
CA ILE A 5 -0.56 -34.21 -12.59
C ILE A 5 -0.18 -35.15 -13.75
N ARG A 6 0.40 -36.31 -13.43
CA ARG A 6 0.77 -37.32 -14.45
C ARG A 6 -0.44 -37.79 -15.27
N ILE A 7 -1.57 -38.07 -14.63
CA ILE A 7 -2.81 -38.49 -15.32
C ILE A 7 -3.33 -37.40 -16.26
N GLN A 8 -3.30 -36.13 -15.85
CA GLN A 8 -3.75 -35.02 -16.71
C GLN A 8 -2.81 -34.75 -17.88
N LEU A 9 -1.49 -34.92 -17.69
CA LEU A 9 -0.50 -34.83 -18.77
C LEU A 9 -0.72 -35.92 -19.81
N GLN A 10 -0.86 -37.18 -19.37
CA GLN A 10 -1.12 -38.31 -20.27
C GLN A 10 -2.43 -38.14 -21.05
N ARG A 11 -3.48 -37.62 -20.41
CA ARG A 11 -4.77 -37.31 -21.07
C ARG A 11 -4.66 -36.16 -22.07
N SER A 12 -3.80 -35.19 -21.82
CA SER A 12 -3.55 -34.08 -22.76
C SER A 12 -2.75 -34.56 -23.97
N ASP A 13 -1.76 -35.44 -23.76
CA ASP A 13 -0.94 -36.01 -24.81
C ASP A 13 -1.78 -36.89 -25.75
N SER A 14 -2.67 -37.73 -25.21
CA SER A 14 -3.59 -38.55 -26.01
C SER A 14 -4.54 -37.70 -26.87
N LEU A 15 -5.05 -36.59 -26.33
CA LEU A 15 -5.90 -35.66 -27.08
C LEU A 15 -5.14 -34.93 -28.20
N HIS A 16 -3.83 -34.67 -28.00
CA HIS A 16 -2.97 -34.10 -29.04
C HIS A 16 -2.60 -35.12 -30.12
N GLU A 17 -2.46 -36.41 -29.77
CA GLU A 17 -2.27 -37.50 -30.74
C GLU A 17 -3.53 -37.74 -31.59
N GLU A 18 -4.72 -37.73 -30.98
CA GLU A 18 -6.00 -37.85 -31.69
C GLU A 18 -6.24 -36.68 -32.66
N ALA A 19 -5.89 -35.45 -32.26
CA ALA A 19 -5.98 -34.27 -33.12
C ALA A 19 -4.96 -34.27 -34.28
N ARG A 20 -3.83 -35.00 -34.15
CA ARG A 20 -2.89 -35.21 -35.25
C ARG A 20 -3.40 -36.24 -36.27
N GLN A 21 -4.19 -37.21 -35.83
CA GLN A 21 -4.72 -38.27 -36.69
C GLN A 21 -6.01 -37.87 -37.41
N ASN A 22 -6.80 -36.93 -36.86
CA ASN A 22 -8.05 -36.46 -37.45
C ASN A 22 -8.08 -34.92 -37.60
N PRO A 23 -7.75 -34.36 -38.78
CA PRO A 23 -7.65 -32.92 -38.99
C PRO A 23 -8.98 -32.15 -38.98
N GLU A 24 -10.14 -32.83 -38.94
CA GLU A 24 -11.45 -32.19 -38.73
C GLU A 24 -11.72 -31.80 -37.27
N VAL A 25 -10.92 -32.32 -36.32
CA VAL A 25 -11.07 -32.01 -34.90
C VAL A 25 -10.33 -30.70 -34.58
N SER A 26 -11.10 -29.63 -34.35
CA SER A 26 -10.52 -28.34 -33.99
C SER A 26 -9.75 -28.42 -32.66
N LEU A 27 -8.46 -28.05 -32.70
CA LEU A 27 -7.65 -27.89 -31.50
C LEU A 27 -8.21 -26.74 -30.63
N PRO A 28 -8.26 -26.90 -29.30
CA PRO A 28 -8.66 -25.81 -28.42
C PRO A 28 -7.74 -24.61 -28.60
N THR A 29 -8.30 -23.40 -28.65
CA THR A 29 -7.61 -22.12 -28.91
C THR A 29 -6.45 -21.84 -27.95
N ASN A 30 -6.32 -22.57 -26.83
CA ASN A 30 -5.18 -22.55 -25.91
C ASN A 30 -5.02 -23.90 -25.17
N PRO A 31 -4.21 -24.85 -25.68
CA PRO A 31 -4.05 -26.19 -25.07
C PRO A 31 -3.44 -26.13 -23.66
N GLY A 32 -2.46 -25.25 -23.43
CA GLY A 32 -1.83 -25.09 -22.12
C GLY A 32 -2.79 -24.62 -21.03
N ARG A 33 -3.74 -23.74 -21.36
CA ARG A 33 -4.75 -23.27 -20.39
C ARG A 33 -5.70 -24.40 -20.00
N LYS A 34 -6.11 -25.24 -20.96
CA LYS A 34 -7.00 -26.39 -20.72
C LYS A 34 -6.33 -27.43 -19.82
N LEU A 35 -5.05 -27.72 -20.04
CA LEU A 35 -4.25 -28.60 -19.18
C LEU A 35 -4.19 -28.07 -17.74
N ILE A 36 -3.83 -26.79 -17.56
CA ILE A 36 -3.75 -26.16 -16.23
C ILE A 36 -5.11 -26.20 -15.53
N THR A 37 -6.21 -25.86 -16.23
CA THR A 37 -7.56 -25.94 -15.67
C THR A 37 -7.95 -27.38 -15.29
N GLY A 38 -7.57 -28.38 -16.09
CA GLY A 38 -7.81 -29.79 -15.78
C GLY A 38 -7.06 -30.26 -14.53
N ILE A 39 -5.81 -29.84 -14.36
CA ILE A 39 -5.00 -30.10 -13.15
C ILE A 39 -5.65 -29.46 -11.92
N ILE A 40 -6.03 -28.18 -12.01
CA ILE A 40 -6.68 -27.45 -10.91
C ILE A 40 -7.99 -28.15 -10.51
N ASN A 41 -8.85 -28.47 -11.48
CA ASN A 41 -10.12 -29.14 -11.21
C ASN A 41 -9.93 -30.52 -10.55
N SER A 42 -8.90 -31.26 -10.96
CA SER A 42 -8.55 -32.54 -10.34
C SER A 42 -8.03 -32.38 -8.92
N PHE A 43 -7.32 -31.29 -8.62
CA PHE A 43 -6.89 -30.99 -7.26
C PHE A 43 -8.06 -30.56 -6.38
N THR A 44 -8.93 -29.70 -6.89
CA THR A 44 -10.13 -29.27 -6.16
C THR A 44 -11.05 -30.45 -5.84
N ALA A 45 -11.27 -31.36 -6.79
CA ALA A 45 -12.12 -32.54 -6.58
C ALA A 45 -11.57 -33.56 -5.58
N LYS A 46 -10.24 -33.57 -5.36
CA LYS A 46 -9.58 -34.46 -4.39
C LYS A 46 -9.01 -33.68 -3.19
N SER A 47 -9.47 -32.45 -2.99
CA SER A 47 -9.08 -31.63 -1.85
C SER A 47 -9.84 -32.15 -0.64
N GLU A 48 -9.18 -32.99 0.16
CA GLU A 48 -9.68 -33.35 1.48
C GLU A 48 -9.39 -32.20 2.44
N ILE A 49 -10.45 -31.67 3.05
CA ILE A 49 -10.33 -30.67 4.12
C ILE A 49 -10.16 -31.44 5.42
N GLY A 50 -9.12 -31.14 6.20
CA GLY A 50 -8.93 -31.76 7.50
C GLY A 50 -10.14 -31.53 8.40
N GLY A 51 -10.57 -32.53 9.18
CA GLY A 51 -11.70 -32.42 10.10
C GLY A 51 -11.69 -31.16 10.99
N PRO A 52 -10.54 -30.74 11.56
CA PRO A 52 -10.44 -29.48 12.31
C PRO A 52 -10.73 -28.23 11.47
N MET A 53 -10.33 -28.21 10.20
CA MET A 53 -10.59 -27.10 9.28
C MET A 53 -12.07 -27.05 8.89
N ALA A 54 -12.70 -28.19 8.65
CA ALA A 54 -14.14 -28.26 8.42
C ALA A 54 -14.95 -27.80 9.65
N ALA A 55 -14.56 -28.23 10.85
CA ALA A 55 -15.17 -27.76 12.09
C ALA A 55 -14.97 -26.25 12.30
N SER A 56 -13.79 -25.71 11.99
CA SER A 56 -13.50 -24.28 12.04
C SER A 56 -14.43 -23.48 11.13
N TYR A 57 -14.62 -23.93 9.89
CA TYR A 57 -15.54 -23.26 8.95
C TYR A 57 -17.00 -23.36 9.38
N LEU A 58 -17.44 -24.49 9.95
CA LEU A 58 -18.80 -24.63 10.48
C LEU A 58 -19.07 -23.72 11.68
N LEU A 59 -18.02 -23.35 12.42
CA LEU A 59 -18.08 -22.44 13.56
C LEU A 59 -17.80 -20.97 13.19
N ASP A 60 -17.72 -20.64 11.88
CA ASP A 60 -17.34 -19.32 11.37
C ASP A 60 -16.02 -18.77 11.96
N LEU A 61 -15.11 -19.65 12.36
CA LEU A 61 -13.80 -19.25 12.86
C LEU A 61 -12.90 -18.88 11.68
N PRO A 62 -12.26 -17.69 11.71
CA PRO A 62 -11.38 -17.25 10.65
C PRO A 62 -10.12 -18.11 10.60
N ASP A 63 -9.66 -18.43 9.39
CA ASP A 63 -8.49 -19.28 9.11
C ASP A 63 -7.14 -18.63 9.51
N HIS A 64 -7.17 -17.47 10.17
CA HIS A 64 -5.99 -16.76 10.62
C HIS A 64 -6.27 -15.94 11.88
N TYR A 65 -5.33 -16.00 12.82
CA TYR A 65 -5.27 -15.04 13.92
C TYR A 65 -4.60 -13.75 13.44
N LYS A 66 -5.35 -12.66 13.41
CA LYS A 66 -4.82 -11.32 13.14
C LYS A 66 -5.14 -10.43 14.33
N SER A 67 -4.11 -9.89 14.97
CA SER A 67 -4.28 -8.82 15.96
C SER A 67 -4.63 -7.48 15.28
N HIS A 68 -4.15 -7.27 14.05
CA HIS A 68 -4.30 -6.02 13.32
C HIS A 68 -4.70 -6.28 11.86
N ALA A 69 -5.43 -5.35 11.27
CA ALA A 69 -5.71 -5.33 9.84
C ALA A 69 -4.60 -4.56 9.10
N PHE A 70 -4.22 -5.00 7.90
CA PHE A 70 -3.20 -4.31 7.10
C PHE A 70 -3.82 -3.71 5.85
N GLN A 71 -3.50 -2.43 5.59
CA GLN A 71 -3.96 -1.73 4.38
C GLN A 71 -2.78 -1.42 3.47
N THR A 72 -2.82 -1.92 2.24
CA THR A 72 -1.73 -1.71 1.28
C THR A 72 -1.74 -0.26 0.77
N VAL A 73 -0.60 0.40 0.83
CA VAL A 73 -0.41 1.78 0.37
C VAL A 73 0.85 1.91 -0.48
N TYR A 74 0.69 2.51 -1.66
CA TYR A 74 1.81 2.87 -2.52
C TYR A 74 2.34 4.24 -2.09
N TRP A 75 3.40 4.27 -1.27
CA TRP A 75 3.83 5.51 -0.62
C TRP A 75 4.55 6.47 -1.57
N ARG A 76 5.31 5.95 -2.54
CA ARG A 76 6.10 6.78 -3.47
C ARG A 76 5.24 7.77 -4.25
N SER A 77 4.02 7.40 -4.65
CA SER A 77 3.13 8.31 -5.38
C SER A 77 2.76 9.56 -4.56
N PHE A 78 2.62 9.43 -3.23
CA PHE A 78 2.36 10.57 -2.36
C PHE A 78 3.58 11.49 -2.24
N VAL A 79 4.77 10.91 -2.11
CA VAL A 79 6.01 11.70 -2.02
C VAL A 79 6.32 12.40 -3.34
N THR A 80 6.15 11.71 -4.48
CA THR A 80 6.32 12.31 -5.81
C THR A 80 5.36 13.48 -6.01
N GLU A 81 4.08 13.33 -5.64
CA GLU A 81 3.11 14.42 -5.76
C GLU A 81 3.47 15.60 -4.86
N ALA A 82 3.93 15.35 -3.62
CA ALA A 82 4.35 16.39 -2.71
C ALA A 82 5.61 17.15 -3.19
N MET A 83 6.56 16.43 -3.80
CA MET A 83 7.76 17.05 -4.37
C MET A 83 7.48 17.76 -5.70
N SER A 84 6.43 17.38 -6.43
CA SER A 84 6.10 17.97 -7.73
C SER A 84 5.86 19.48 -7.67
N ALA A 85 5.36 19.99 -6.54
CA ALA A 85 5.14 21.41 -6.30
C ALA A 85 6.43 22.25 -6.35
N PHE A 86 7.59 21.63 -6.10
CA PHE A 86 8.90 22.28 -6.08
C PHE A 86 9.72 22.03 -7.36
N GLN A 87 9.29 21.09 -8.21
CA GLN A 87 9.99 20.70 -9.45
C GLN A 87 9.67 21.62 -10.64
N LEU A 88 8.94 22.72 -10.43
CA LEU A 88 8.60 23.72 -11.46
C LEU A 88 9.81 24.53 -11.98
N GLY A 89 11.04 24.28 -11.50
CA GLY A 89 12.24 25.05 -11.82
C GLY A 89 13.41 24.30 -12.47
N GLU A 90 13.44 22.96 -12.51
CA GLU A 90 14.51 22.21 -13.17
C GLU A 90 13.98 20.97 -13.89
N PRO A 91 13.99 20.92 -15.23
CA PRO A 91 13.84 19.67 -15.97
C PRO A 91 15.21 19.00 -16.04
N THR A 92 15.80 18.61 -14.91
CA THR A 92 16.98 17.75 -14.90
C THR A 92 16.52 16.31 -15.06
N LEU A 93 16.61 15.86 -16.32
CA LEU A 93 16.69 14.46 -16.72
C LEU A 93 17.69 13.74 -15.79
N GLY A 94 17.19 13.10 -14.74
CA GLY A 94 18.01 12.56 -13.66
C GLY A 94 17.28 11.45 -12.93
N THR A 95 17.27 10.28 -13.55
CA THR A 95 17.22 9.02 -12.82
C THR A 95 18.21 9.11 -11.67
N VAL A 96 17.73 9.25 -10.43
CA VAL A 96 18.57 9.01 -9.25
C VAL A 96 18.76 7.50 -9.16
N SER A 97 19.63 6.99 -10.03
CA SER A 97 20.30 5.71 -9.82
C SER A 97 21.17 5.90 -8.60
N ASN A 98 20.70 5.46 -7.44
CA ASN A 98 21.55 5.15 -6.30
C ASN A 98 20.80 4.19 -5.37
N THR A 99 20.87 2.91 -5.70
CA THR A 99 20.93 1.83 -4.70
C THR A 99 21.86 0.76 -5.26
N ASP A 100 23.04 0.60 -4.66
CA ASP A 100 23.83 -0.63 -4.73
C ASP A 100 23.06 -1.76 -4.04
N GLY A 101 22.11 -2.32 -4.78
CA GLY A 101 21.29 -3.48 -4.45
C GLY A 101 20.72 -4.03 -5.77
N PRO A 102 20.44 -5.34 -5.87
CA PRO A 102 20.10 -5.96 -7.14
C PRO A 102 18.87 -5.26 -7.73
N VAL A 103 19.11 -4.67 -8.90
CA VAL A 103 18.17 -3.85 -9.66
C VAL A 103 17.03 -4.74 -10.14
N ASP A 104 15.92 -4.75 -9.41
CA ASP A 104 14.65 -5.22 -9.95
C ASP A 104 14.23 -4.27 -11.08
N ARG A 105 14.26 -4.81 -12.30
CA ARG A 105 14.08 -4.15 -13.60
C ARG A 105 12.62 -3.71 -13.86
N SER A 106 11.99 -3.03 -12.90
CA SER A 106 10.61 -2.54 -13.01
C SER A 106 10.41 -1.11 -12.45
N THR A 107 11.44 -0.27 -12.45
CA THR A 107 11.34 1.16 -12.08
C THR A 107 10.75 2.03 -13.19
N SER A 108 9.66 1.57 -13.81
CA SER A 108 8.67 2.47 -14.37
C SER A 108 7.58 2.54 -13.32
N THR A 109 7.60 3.59 -12.48
CA THR A 109 6.51 3.87 -11.54
C THR A 109 5.29 4.30 -12.34
N GLN A 110 4.66 3.32 -13.00
CA GLN A 110 3.33 3.49 -13.54
C GLN A 110 2.41 3.65 -12.34
N ASP A 111 1.97 4.89 -12.08
CA ASP A 111 0.90 5.16 -11.15
C ASP A 111 -0.24 4.18 -11.44
N LYS A 112 -0.54 3.29 -10.48
CA LYS A 112 -1.66 2.36 -10.60
C LYS A 112 -2.94 3.15 -10.49
N VAL A 113 -3.36 3.70 -11.62
CA VAL A 113 -4.62 4.37 -11.78
C VAL A 113 -5.70 3.29 -11.93
N ILE A 114 -6.66 3.28 -11.02
CA ILE A 114 -7.86 2.45 -11.21
C ILE A 114 -8.75 3.20 -12.21
N ILE A 115 -8.87 2.65 -13.41
CA ILE A 115 -9.75 3.20 -14.44
C ILE A 115 -11.17 2.74 -14.14
N ALA A 116 -12.03 3.66 -13.69
CA ALA A 116 -13.45 3.40 -13.52
C ALA A 116 -14.24 3.97 -14.70
N ARG A 117 -15.10 3.15 -15.32
CA ARG A 117 -15.99 3.56 -16.42
C ARG A 117 -17.31 4.08 -15.85
N ARG A 118 -17.67 5.33 -16.14
CA ARG A 118 -18.97 5.92 -15.77
C ARG A 118 -19.68 6.43 -17.01
N GLN A 119 -20.78 5.76 -17.38
CA GLN A 119 -21.80 6.11 -18.40
C GLN A 119 -21.30 6.40 -19.83
N LEU A 120 -20.17 7.10 -20.02
CA LEU A 120 -19.39 7.23 -21.27
C LEU A 120 -17.98 7.83 -21.05
N GLN A 121 -17.56 8.08 -19.80
CA GLN A 121 -16.28 8.70 -19.47
C GLN A 121 -15.42 7.77 -18.60
N TRP A 122 -14.11 7.78 -18.86
CA TRP A 122 -13.10 7.07 -18.09
C TRP A 122 -12.54 8.00 -17.03
N VAL A 123 -12.62 7.60 -15.76
CA VAL A 123 -12.05 8.38 -14.65
C VAL A 123 -10.84 7.64 -14.10
N ALA A 124 -9.71 8.33 -14.11
CA ALA A 124 -8.48 7.91 -13.45
C ALA A 124 -8.63 8.11 -11.93
N LEU A 125 -8.74 7.02 -11.17
CA LEU A 125 -8.77 7.05 -9.71
C LEU A 125 -7.38 6.80 -9.15
N SER A 126 -6.89 7.76 -8.36
CA SER A 126 -5.63 7.64 -7.61
C SER A 126 -5.91 7.84 -6.12
N PRO A 127 -5.40 6.96 -5.23
CA PRO A 127 -5.48 7.16 -3.78
C PRO A 127 -4.87 8.49 -3.30
N VAL A 128 -3.95 9.06 -4.08
CA VAL A 128 -3.35 10.38 -3.80
C VAL A 128 -4.40 11.48 -3.89
N LYS A 129 -5.28 11.43 -4.90
CA LYS A 129 -6.38 12.38 -5.08
C LYS A 129 -7.42 12.27 -3.97
N ASP A 130 -7.66 11.06 -3.46
CA ASP A 130 -8.56 10.85 -2.31
C ASP A 130 -8.07 11.61 -1.05
N TYR A 131 -6.74 11.71 -0.85
CA TYR A 131 -6.16 12.46 0.28
C TYR A 131 -6.08 13.97 0.04
N ILE A 132 -5.65 14.41 -1.15
CA ILE A 132 -5.51 15.84 -1.48
C ILE A 132 -6.86 16.55 -1.43
N TYR A 133 -7.90 15.90 -1.98
CA TYR A 133 -9.25 16.45 -2.06
C TYR A 133 -10.15 15.96 -0.91
N ARG A 134 -9.55 15.58 0.22
CA ARG A 134 -10.29 15.20 1.44
C ARG A 134 -11.21 16.32 1.93
N PRO A 135 -12.31 16.00 2.63
CA PRO A 135 -13.23 17.01 3.19
C PRO A 135 -12.51 18.03 4.08
N LEU A 136 -13.09 19.23 4.23
CA LEU A 136 -12.50 20.30 5.06
C LEU A 136 -12.47 19.92 6.54
N GLU A 137 -13.44 19.12 6.99
CA GLU A 137 -13.51 18.59 8.36
C GLU A 137 -12.32 17.69 8.70
N HIS A 138 -11.70 17.09 7.68
CA HIS A 138 -10.58 16.15 7.83
C HIS A 138 -9.23 16.75 7.41
N GLU A 139 -9.14 18.07 7.29
CA GLU A 139 -7.93 18.75 6.84
C GLU A 139 -6.73 18.52 7.77
N ASN A 140 -6.98 18.45 9.07
CA ASN A 140 -5.96 18.34 10.11
C ASN A 140 -5.37 16.93 10.29
N TYR A 141 -5.90 15.92 9.61
CA TYR A 141 -5.39 14.55 9.71
C TYR A 141 -4.18 14.36 8.78
N CYS A 142 -3.13 13.75 9.32
CA CYS A 142 -1.97 13.36 8.52
C CYS A 142 -2.30 12.20 7.59
N LEU A 143 -1.47 11.99 6.57
CA LEU A 143 -1.66 10.93 5.59
C LEU A 143 -1.69 9.54 6.26
N TYR A 144 -0.82 9.30 7.24
CA TYR A 144 -0.77 8.04 7.97
C TYR A 144 -2.10 7.72 8.66
N ASP A 145 -2.69 8.69 9.37
CA ASP A 145 -3.96 8.49 10.06
C ASP A 145 -5.15 8.44 9.10
N TRP A 146 -5.11 9.22 8.02
CA TRP A 146 -6.09 9.14 6.95
C TRP A 146 -6.15 7.74 6.35
N ILE A 147 -5.01 7.15 6.01
CA ILE A 147 -4.96 5.78 5.47
C ILE A 147 -5.59 4.78 6.42
N ARG A 148 -5.37 4.93 7.72
CA ARG A 148 -5.85 3.97 8.74
C ARG A 148 -7.35 4.08 8.92
N LEU A 149 -7.85 5.31 9.08
CA LEU A 149 -9.20 5.58 9.56
C LEU A 149 -10.21 5.84 8.43
N ALA A 150 -9.77 6.30 7.26
CA ALA A 150 -10.69 6.71 6.21
C ALA A 150 -11.37 5.51 5.55
N THR A 151 -12.70 5.51 5.60
CA THR A 151 -13.56 4.58 4.87
C THR A 151 -14.34 5.34 3.82
N LYS A 152 -14.11 4.98 2.55
CA LYS A 152 -14.81 5.53 1.39
C LYS A 152 -16.02 4.67 1.04
N SER A 153 -17.19 5.29 0.87
CA SER A 153 -18.43 4.58 0.49
C SER A 153 -19.26 5.39 -0.51
N LYS A 154 -20.22 4.73 -1.18
CA LYS A 154 -21.20 5.37 -2.07
C LYS A 154 -22.48 5.82 -1.33
N ARG A 155 -22.44 5.88 0.00
CA ARG A 155 -23.61 6.27 0.81
C ARG A 155 -23.94 7.74 0.56
N LYS A 156 -25.20 8.10 0.79
CA LYS A 156 -25.60 9.51 0.70
C LYS A 156 -24.87 10.31 1.79
N PRO A 157 -24.47 11.55 1.49
CA PRO A 157 -23.90 12.45 2.49
C PRO A 157 -24.89 12.62 3.66
N SER A 158 -24.36 12.80 4.86
CA SER A 158 -25.22 13.12 6.01
C SER A 158 -25.84 14.50 5.78
N ASN A 159 -27.16 14.60 5.86
CA ASN A 159 -27.93 15.81 5.54
C ASN A 159 -27.94 16.79 6.74
N LYS A 160 -26.81 16.97 7.41
CA LYS A 160 -26.66 17.96 8.48
C LYS A 160 -26.05 19.22 7.87
N GLU A 161 -26.87 20.25 7.74
CA GLU A 161 -26.41 21.60 7.41
C GLU A 161 -25.34 22.05 8.41
N HIS A 162 -24.34 22.76 7.89
CA HIS A 162 -23.18 23.27 8.61
C HIS A 162 -23.58 24.07 9.86
N LYS A 163 -23.52 23.45 11.03
CA LYS A 163 -23.02 24.16 12.21
C LYS A 163 -21.50 24.04 12.18
N ILE A 164 -20.87 25.10 11.69
CA ILE A 164 -19.48 25.38 12.03
C ILE A 164 -19.50 25.68 13.54
N GLU A 165 -19.49 24.64 14.36
CA GLU A 165 -19.02 24.81 15.73
C GLU A 165 -17.51 25.00 15.62
N THR A 166 -17.13 26.27 15.55
CA THR A 166 -15.79 26.82 15.66
C THR A 166 -15.20 26.43 17.02
N THR A 167 -14.93 25.14 17.21
CA THR A 167 -13.90 24.70 18.11
C THR A 167 -12.84 24.21 17.16
N ILE A 168 -11.85 25.05 16.86
CA ILE A 168 -10.61 24.62 16.21
C ILE A 168 -9.77 24.03 17.36
N PRO A 169 -9.64 22.71 17.55
CA PRO A 169 -8.67 22.21 18.49
C PRO A 169 -7.40 22.09 17.67
N ALA A 170 -6.44 22.94 18.02
CA ALA A 170 -5.07 22.89 17.54
C ALA A 170 -4.62 21.44 17.36
N ALA A 171 -4.24 21.06 16.13
CA ALA A 171 -3.63 19.79 15.77
C ALA A 171 -4.22 18.57 16.53
N PHE A 172 -5.33 18.00 16.05
CA PHE A 172 -5.80 16.68 16.52
C PHE A 172 -4.75 15.60 16.21
N LYS A 173 -3.77 15.52 17.11
CA LYS A 173 -2.73 14.52 17.18
C LYS A 173 -3.37 13.29 17.81
N LEU A 174 -3.77 12.32 16.99
CA LEU A 174 -4.35 11.07 17.46
C LEU A 174 -3.28 10.27 18.22
N ASP A 175 -3.39 10.23 19.54
CA ASP A 175 -2.58 9.33 20.36
C ASP A 175 -3.10 7.89 20.26
N ARG A 176 -2.34 6.91 20.78
CA ARG A 176 -2.64 5.46 20.68
C ARG A 176 -4.06 5.09 21.11
N ASN A 177 -4.67 5.86 22.02
CA ASN A 177 -5.99 5.59 22.61
C ASN A 177 -7.06 6.65 22.26
N SER A 178 -6.76 7.56 21.33
CA SER A 178 -7.69 8.61 20.94
C SER A 178 -8.73 8.08 19.95
N SER A 179 -10.01 8.14 20.30
CA SER A 179 -11.12 7.81 19.41
C SER A 179 -11.50 9.02 18.54
N VAL A 180 -11.63 8.83 17.23
CA VAL A 180 -12.25 9.80 16.31
C VAL A 180 -13.78 9.70 16.40
N GLN A 181 -14.44 10.71 16.94
CA GLN A 181 -15.89 10.80 16.88
C GLN A 181 -16.33 11.45 15.58
N ASP A 182 -16.15 10.75 14.46
CA ASP A 182 -16.77 11.13 13.19
C ASP A 182 -17.98 10.22 12.97
N GLU A 183 -19.18 10.80 13.08
CA GLU A 183 -20.45 10.11 12.86
C GLU A 183 -21.06 10.41 11.47
N SER A 184 -20.40 11.28 10.71
CA SER A 184 -20.93 11.89 9.50
C SER A 184 -20.27 11.35 8.24
N PHE A 185 -21.04 11.28 7.15
CA PHE A 185 -20.52 11.03 5.81
C PHE A 185 -20.32 12.36 5.11
N HIS A 186 -19.06 12.70 4.86
CA HIS A 186 -18.65 13.96 4.23
C HIS A 186 -18.33 13.75 2.75
N LYS A 187 -18.60 14.75 1.91
CA LYS A 187 -18.19 14.71 0.50
C LYS A 187 -16.74 15.14 0.38
N PHE A 188 -16.04 14.63 -0.63
CA PHE A 188 -14.75 15.20 -1.06
C PHE A 188 -14.91 16.67 -1.46
N THR A 189 -13.82 17.40 -1.71
CA THR A 189 -13.93 18.75 -2.31
C THR A 189 -14.38 18.67 -3.77
N GLU A 190 -14.90 19.77 -4.32
CA GLU A 190 -15.48 19.79 -5.68
C GLU A 190 -14.50 19.40 -6.79
N ALA A 191 -13.20 19.64 -6.57
CA ALA A 191 -12.13 19.24 -7.48
C ALA A 191 -11.92 17.72 -7.57
N HIS A 192 -12.52 16.93 -6.66
CA HIS A 192 -12.39 15.48 -6.68
C HIS A 192 -13.27 14.85 -7.77
N PRO A 193 -12.75 13.92 -8.60
CA PRO A 193 -13.54 13.25 -9.65
C PRO A 193 -14.76 12.49 -9.13
N GLN A 194 -14.78 12.14 -7.84
CA GLN A 194 -15.88 11.41 -7.21
C GLN A 194 -16.67 12.23 -6.18
N HIS A 195 -16.48 13.55 -6.13
CA HIS A 195 -17.20 14.48 -5.23
C HIS A 195 -18.71 14.17 -5.11
N GLY A 196 -19.41 14.05 -6.25
CA GLY A 196 -20.86 13.83 -6.26
C GLY A 196 -21.32 12.39 -6.07
N THR A 197 -20.42 11.42 -5.90
CA THR A 197 -20.77 9.98 -5.90
C THR A 197 -20.30 9.21 -4.68
N HIS A 198 -19.23 9.68 -4.04
CA HIS A 198 -18.62 9.01 -2.91
C HIS A 198 -18.53 9.96 -1.74
N THR A 199 -18.68 9.40 -0.55
CA THR A 199 -18.52 10.07 0.73
C THR A 199 -17.46 9.35 1.54
N VAL A 200 -16.78 10.09 2.40
CA VAL A 200 -15.77 9.55 3.32
C VAL A 200 -16.20 9.83 4.76
N ARG A 201 -15.85 8.90 5.63
CA ARG A 201 -15.96 8.99 7.08
C ARG A 201 -14.69 8.43 7.70
N LEU A 202 -14.29 8.94 8.86
CA LEU A 202 -13.26 8.35 9.70
C LEU A 202 -13.89 7.34 10.67
N GLU A 203 -13.37 6.12 10.69
CA GLU A 203 -13.97 5.01 11.43
C GLU A 203 -13.06 4.49 12.54
N ASN A 204 -13.56 4.54 13.80
CA ASN A 204 -12.82 4.05 14.97
C ASN A 204 -12.56 2.54 14.95
N GLY A 205 -13.45 1.75 14.36
CA GLY A 205 -13.23 0.30 14.21
C GLY A 205 -11.98 -0.04 13.41
N ARG A 206 -11.37 0.94 12.73
CA ARG A 206 -10.14 0.80 11.96
C ARG A 206 -8.90 1.31 12.69
N ILE A 207 -9.00 1.68 13.97
CA ILE A 207 -7.87 2.21 14.75
C ILE A 207 -6.68 1.22 14.79
N ASP A 208 -6.97 -0.08 14.79
CA ASP A 208 -5.96 -1.15 14.75
C ASP A 208 -5.49 -1.50 13.33
N THR A 209 -5.90 -0.73 12.32
CA THR A 209 -5.39 -0.89 10.97
C THR A 209 -3.99 -0.30 10.88
N VAL A 210 -3.05 -1.07 10.33
CA VAL A 210 -1.66 -0.69 10.10
C VAL A 210 -1.42 -0.53 8.60
N PRO A 211 -0.90 0.62 8.13
CA PRO A 211 -0.51 0.79 6.74
C PRO A 211 0.66 -0.14 6.38
N ASN A 212 0.48 -0.90 5.31
CA ASN A 212 1.52 -1.71 4.69
C ASN A 212 2.07 -0.95 3.47
N PHE A 213 3.26 -0.40 3.60
CA PHE A 213 3.90 0.40 2.57
C PHE A 213 4.49 -0.47 1.46
N VAL A 214 4.05 -0.23 0.23
CA VAL A 214 4.46 -0.92 -1.00
C VAL A 214 5.04 0.08 -1.98
N GLY A 215 5.95 -0.37 -2.85
CA GLY A 215 6.63 0.48 -3.83
C GLY A 215 8.10 0.73 -3.55
N GLY A 216 8.70 -0.03 -2.62
CA GLY A 216 10.11 0.07 -2.24
C GLY A 216 10.29 0.16 -0.73
N THR A 217 11.53 0.01 -0.28
CA THR A 217 11.93 0.23 1.11
C THR A 217 11.79 1.71 1.47
N LEU A 218 11.20 2.01 2.64
CA LEU A 218 11.16 3.37 3.17
C LEU A 218 12.60 3.89 3.40
N PRO A 219 12.87 5.19 3.21
CA PRO A 219 14.19 5.73 3.46
C PRO A 219 14.61 5.51 4.92
N ARG A 220 15.90 5.25 5.14
CA ARG A 220 16.46 5.05 6.47
C ARG A 220 16.80 6.40 7.11
N ARG A 221 16.77 6.45 8.44
CA ARG A 221 17.14 7.66 9.19
C ARG A 221 18.65 7.90 9.22
N ASP A 222 19.42 6.81 9.23
CA ASP A 222 20.86 6.75 9.50
C ASP A 222 21.73 6.67 8.24
N ARG A 223 21.20 6.10 7.14
CA ARG A 223 21.93 5.88 5.89
C ARG A 223 21.14 6.34 4.68
N GLY A 224 21.83 7.01 3.74
CA GLY A 224 21.27 7.42 2.45
C GLY A 224 20.94 8.90 2.40
N ASP A 225 19.94 9.24 1.59
CA ASP A 225 19.53 10.63 1.36
C ASP A 225 18.64 11.14 2.50
N ARG A 226 19.24 12.01 3.33
CA ARG A 226 18.58 12.65 4.47
C ARG A 226 17.43 13.56 4.03
N ASP A 227 17.60 14.29 2.93
CA ASP A 227 16.61 15.23 2.43
C ASP A 227 15.37 14.47 1.97
N TYR A 228 15.56 13.34 1.27
CA TYR A 228 14.49 12.43 0.88
C TYR A 228 13.80 11.75 2.08
N TYR A 229 14.56 11.40 3.13
CA TYR A 229 13.98 10.90 4.39
C TYR A 229 13.06 11.95 5.02
N CYS A 230 13.55 13.19 5.18
CA CYS A 230 12.81 14.29 5.78
C CYS A 230 11.54 14.61 4.98
N ALA A 231 11.64 14.67 3.65
CA ALA A 231 10.50 14.81 2.76
C ALA A 231 9.48 13.68 2.96
N THR A 232 9.93 12.42 2.99
CA THR A 232 9.03 11.26 3.17
C THR A 232 8.32 11.30 4.53
N MET A 233 9.02 11.59 5.62
CA MET A 233 8.40 11.63 6.96
C MET A 233 7.41 12.78 7.10
N LEU A 234 7.74 13.96 6.54
CA LEU A 234 6.80 15.09 6.48
C LEU A 234 5.56 14.74 5.66
N THR A 235 5.70 14.09 4.51
CA THR A 235 4.52 13.70 3.70
C THR A 235 3.59 12.71 4.42
N LEU A 236 4.12 11.86 5.31
CA LEU A 236 3.33 10.88 6.04
C LEU A 236 2.64 11.49 7.27
N PHE A 237 3.34 12.36 8.02
CA PHE A 237 2.93 12.77 9.36
C PHE A 237 2.53 14.24 9.50
N LYS A 238 2.91 15.11 8.57
CA LYS A 238 2.40 16.48 8.50
C LYS A 238 1.17 16.53 7.59
N PRO A 239 0.06 17.16 7.99
CA PRO A 239 -1.10 17.33 7.10
C PRO A 239 -0.74 18.24 5.92
N TRP A 240 -1.16 17.89 4.70
CA TRP A 240 -0.89 18.66 3.48
C TRP A 240 -1.95 18.43 2.41
N ARG A 241 -2.19 19.41 1.55
CA ARG A 241 -2.91 19.27 0.28
C ARG A 241 -1.99 19.52 -0.91
N THR A 242 -0.99 20.38 -0.72
CA THR A 242 0.05 20.67 -1.69
C THR A 242 1.44 20.55 -1.06
N GLY A 243 2.48 20.37 -1.87
CA GLY A 243 3.85 20.33 -1.37
C GLY A 243 4.26 21.57 -0.58
N LEU A 244 3.70 22.74 -0.93
CA LEU A 244 3.96 24.02 -0.26
C LEU A 244 3.48 24.04 1.20
N ASP A 245 2.53 23.18 1.58
CA ASP A 245 2.09 23.05 2.97
C ASP A 245 3.16 22.36 3.83
N LEU A 246 4.00 21.53 3.21
CA LEU A 246 5.03 20.78 3.90
C LEU A 246 6.27 21.63 4.17
N LYS A 247 6.65 22.48 3.22
CA LYS A 247 7.94 23.18 3.21
C LYS A 247 7.80 24.54 2.49
N SER A 248 8.48 25.57 2.99
CA SER A 248 8.58 26.86 2.29
C SER A 248 9.58 26.76 1.13
N LEU A 249 9.40 27.57 0.09
CA LEU A 249 10.28 27.58 -1.10
C LEU A 249 11.76 27.81 -0.74
N ASP A 250 12.03 28.63 0.27
CA ASP A 250 13.40 29.02 0.65
C ASP A 250 14.04 28.11 1.71
N SER A 251 13.25 27.26 2.38
CA SER A 251 13.76 26.36 3.42
C SER A 251 14.37 25.10 2.82
N THR A 252 15.05 24.27 3.62
CA THR A 252 15.41 22.87 3.25
C THR A 252 14.39 21.87 3.81
N TRP A 253 14.37 20.61 3.33
CA TRP A 253 13.45 19.62 3.93
C TRP A 253 13.88 19.24 5.35
N ASP A 254 15.18 19.29 5.63
CA ASP A 254 15.73 19.04 6.97
C ASP A 254 15.29 20.12 7.97
N GLU A 255 15.38 21.41 7.60
CA GLU A 255 14.87 22.52 8.43
C GLU A 255 13.37 22.39 8.69
N ALA A 256 12.59 22.07 7.66
CA ALA A 256 11.14 21.89 7.80
C ALA A 256 10.79 20.69 8.71
N TYR A 257 11.63 19.64 8.68
CA TYR A 257 11.51 18.47 9.53
C TYR A 257 11.82 18.79 10.99
N GLU A 258 12.92 19.51 11.26
CA GLU A 258 13.31 19.91 12.61
C GLU A 258 12.33 20.91 13.24
N THR A 259 11.76 21.78 12.42
CA THR A 259 10.76 22.77 12.86
C THR A 259 9.42 22.09 13.22
N TYR A 260 9.10 20.98 12.57
CA TYR A 260 7.82 20.30 12.78
C TYR A 260 7.83 19.45 14.06
N GLN A 261 6.89 19.73 14.96
CA GLN A 261 6.74 18.96 16.19
C GLN A 261 5.94 17.68 15.95
N PHE A 262 6.64 16.55 15.85
CA PHE A 262 6.02 15.22 15.83
C PHE A 262 5.40 14.89 17.20
N THR A 263 4.49 13.93 17.22
CA THR A 263 3.98 13.33 18.46
C THR A 263 4.87 12.18 18.90
N ALA A 264 4.87 11.87 20.20
CA ALA A 264 5.51 10.67 20.72
C ALA A 264 5.07 9.39 19.98
N ARG A 265 3.79 9.31 19.58
CA ARG A 265 3.29 8.22 18.74
C ARG A 265 3.96 8.19 17.37
N GLN A 266 4.00 9.31 16.66
CA GLN A 266 4.61 9.41 15.34
C GLN A 266 6.10 9.06 15.42
N GLU A 267 6.82 9.58 16.41
CA GLU A 267 8.22 9.23 16.67
C GLU A 267 8.39 7.73 16.90
N SER A 268 7.54 7.11 17.74
CA SER A 268 7.58 5.66 17.94
C SER A 268 7.34 4.86 16.66
N ILE A 269 6.47 5.36 15.76
CA ILE A 269 6.21 4.72 14.46
C ILE A 269 7.44 4.86 13.56
N MET A 270 8.10 6.01 13.58
CA MET A 270 9.33 6.25 12.83
C MET A 270 10.49 5.37 13.32
N ASP A 271 10.62 5.20 14.64
CA ASP A 271 11.59 4.27 15.22
C ASP A 271 11.28 2.82 14.81
N ASN A 272 9.99 2.43 14.79
CA ASN A 272 9.58 1.12 14.28
C ASN A 272 9.91 0.92 12.78
N PHE A 273 9.88 1.98 11.97
CA PHE A 273 10.34 1.90 10.58
C PHE A 273 11.84 1.63 10.50
N ASN A 274 12.64 2.22 11.41
CA ASN A 274 14.08 2.03 11.46
C ASN A 274 14.47 0.64 12.00
N LEU A 275 13.73 0.13 12.99
CA LEU A 275 14.00 -1.15 13.66
C LEU A 275 14.18 -2.33 12.69
N ARG A 276 13.39 -2.37 11.60
CA ARG A 276 13.52 -3.40 10.56
C ARG A 276 14.92 -3.40 9.95
N TYR A 277 15.50 -2.22 9.72
CA TYR A 277 16.84 -2.09 9.15
C TYR A 277 17.92 -2.45 10.16
N GLU A 278 17.75 -2.06 11.42
CA GLU A 278 18.67 -2.44 12.50
C GLU A 278 18.77 -3.97 12.65
N CYS A 279 17.64 -4.68 12.57
CA CYS A 279 17.64 -6.14 12.61
C CYS A 279 18.33 -6.77 11.38
N LEU A 280 18.16 -6.19 10.19
CA LEU A 280 18.83 -6.67 8.98
C LEU A 280 20.34 -6.46 9.05
N ASP A 281 20.76 -5.27 9.48
CA ASP A 281 22.17 -4.93 9.65
C ASP A 281 22.82 -5.83 10.70
N ALA A 282 22.18 -6.04 11.85
CA ALA A 282 22.70 -6.93 12.90
C ALA A 282 22.87 -8.37 12.43
N ARG A 283 21.92 -8.89 11.63
CA ARG A 283 22.02 -10.23 11.03
C ARG A 283 23.19 -10.32 10.06
N ASP A 284 23.33 -9.32 9.19
CA ASP A 284 24.37 -9.31 8.16
C ASP A 284 25.76 -9.12 8.78
N ASP A 285 25.88 -8.32 9.83
CA ASP A 285 27.11 -8.14 10.60
C ASP A 285 27.51 -9.42 11.34
N PHE A 286 26.56 -10.12 11.96
CA PHE A 286 26.81 -11.45 12.54
C PHE A 286 27.25 -12.47 11.48
N SER A 287 26.64 -12.43 10.28
CA SER A 287 27.05 -13.30 9.18
C SER A 287 28.47 -12.99 8.69
N LYS A 288 28.90 -11.72 8.69
CA LYS A 288 30.27 -11.33 8.32
C LYS A 288 31.28 -11.77 9.38
N GLN A 289 30.96 -11.60 10.66
CA GLN A 289 31.80 -12.04 11.78
C GLN A 289 32.06 -13.55 11.71
N ARG A 290 31.02 -14.37 11.50
CA ARG A 290 31.19 -15.82 11.36
C ARG A 290 32.10 -16.22 10.19
N LYS A 291 31.98 -15.55 9.04
CA LYS A 291 32.84 -15.83 7.88
C LYS A 291 34.30 -15.45 8.16
N ALA A 292 34.54 -14.30 8.79
CA ALA A 292 35.89 -13.88 9.17
C ALA A 292 36.53 -14.83 10.19
N GLU A 293 35.75 -15.36 11.15
CA GLU A 293 36.21 -16.36 12.10
C GLU A 293 36.54 -17.71 11.43
N GLU A 294 35.73 -18.14 10.46
CA GLU A 294 35.99 -19.36 9.67
C GLU A 294 37.26 -19.20 8.80
N GLU A 295 37.46 -18.04 8.17
CA GLU A 295 38.67 -17.73 7.39
C GLU A 295 39.92 -17.67 8.27
N HIS A 296 39.85 -17.03 9.44
CA HIS A 296 40.96 -16.97 10.40
C HIS A 296 41.32 -18.35 10.98
N LYS A 297 40.38 -19.30 11.02
CA LYS A 297 40.63 -20.66 11.49
C LYS A 297 41.23 -21.57 10.40
N HIS A 298 41.24 -21.13 9.15
CA HIS A 298 41.80 -21.86 8.01
C HIS A 298 43.15 -21.31 7.51
N MET A 299 43.63 -20.21 8.10
CA MET A 299 45.03 -19.76 8.04
C MET A 299 45.84 -20.34 9.20
#